data_AF-A0A090VWM9-F1
#
_entry.id   AF-A0A090VWM9-F1
#
_cell.length_a   1.000
_cell.length_b   1.000
_cell.length_c   1.000
_cell.angle_alpha   90.00
_cell.angle_beta   90.00
_cell.angle_gamma   90.00
#
_symmetry.space_group_name_H-M   'P 1'
#
loop_
_entity.id
_entity.type
_entity.pdbx_description
1 polymer ?
#
loop_
_entity_poly.entity_id
_entity_poly.type
_entity_poly.pdbx_seq_one_letter_code
_entity_poly.pdbx_strand_id
1 'polypeptide(L)'
;MKSQDVRSKFLSFFEDKKHSIVPSAPMVLKDDPTLMFVNAGMVPFKEYFLGNSEPKHTRITDTQKCLRVSGKHNDLEEVGYDTYHHTLFEMLGNWSFGDYFKKEAIAWAWELLTEVYGIDKDILYVTVFEGSEDDGLEMDTEAYDLWKQHISEDRILKGNKKDNFWEMGDQGPCAHVAKYM
;
A
#
# COMPACT_ATOMS: atom_id res chain seq x y z
N MET A 1 9.44 10.93 17.58
CA MET A 1 8.22 11.45 16.90
C MET A 1 7.02 10.74 17.53
N LYS A 2 5.93 11.42 17.88
CA LYS A 2 4.71 10.73 18.36
C LYS A 2 3.93 10.18 17.17
N SER A 3 3.09 9.17 17.39
CA SER A 3 2.27 8.55 16.32
C SER A 3 1.38 9.57 15.59
N GLN A 4 0.84 10.54 16.31
CA GLN A 4 0.05 11.64 15.74
C GLN A 4 0.88 12.50 14.78
N ASP A 5 2.15 12.76 15.10
CA ASP A 5 3.03 13.55 14.24
C ASP A 5 3.37 12.79 12.95
N VAL A 6 3.59 11.47 13.05
CA VAL A 6 3.84 10.59 11.89
C VAL A 6 2.67 10.65 10.92
N ARG A 7 1.43 10.51 11.45
CA ARG A 7 0.19 10.58 10.67
C ARG A 7 0.01 11.95 10.01
N SER A 8 0.16 13.03 10.77
CA SER A 8 0.02 14.39 10.24
C SER A 8 1.05 14.67 9.14
N LYS A 9 2.31 14.26 9.33
CA LYS A 9 3.36 14.40 8.31
C LYS A 9 3.03 13.63 7.03
N PHE A 10 2.50 12.41 7.14
CA PHE A 10 2.09 11.61 5.98
C PHE A 10 1.02 12.34 5.16
N LEU A 11 -0.05 12.78 5.83
CA LEU A 11 -1.19 13.42 5.18
C LEU A 11 -0.78 14.76 4.54
N SER A 12 -0.03 15.59 5.26
CA SER A 12 0.48 16.87 4.73
C SER A 12 1.44 16.67 3.55
N PHE A 13 2.32 15.66 3.61
CA PHE A 13 3.23 15.36 2.51
C PHE A 13 2.48 15.06 1.20
N PHE A 14 1.42 14.24 1.26
CA PHE A 14 0.64 13.92 0.07
C PHE A 14 -0.34 15.04 -0.33
N GLU A 15 -0.83 15.84 0.62
CA GLU A 15 -1.56 17.07 0.31
C GLU A 15 -0.71 18.04 -0.55
N ASP A 16 0.57 18.19 -0.23
CA ASP A 16 1.52 18.97 -1.03
C ASP A 16 1.71 18.41 -2.45
N LYS A 17 1.61 17.08 -2.62
CA LYS A 17 1.58 16.38 -3.94
C LYS A 17 0.20 16.40 -4.61
N LYS A 18 -0.73 17.21 -4.11
CA LYS A 18 -2.08 17.45 -4.64
C LYS A 18 -3.07 16.30 -4.41
N HIS A 19 -2.83 15.44 -3.42
CA HIS A 19 -3.82 14.48 -2.97
C HIS A 19 -4.86 15.16 -2.09
N SER A 20 -6.13 14.83 -2.31
CA SER A 20 -7.20 15.26 -1.40
C SER A 20 -7.21 14.35 -0.17
N ILE A 21 -7.12 14.94 1.02
CA ILE A 21 -7.24 14.20 2.28
C ILE A 21 -8.71 13.81 2.46
N VAL A 22 -8.98 12.51 2.62
CA VAL A 22 -10.33 11.99 2.89
C VAL A 22 -10.39 11.33 4.26
N PRO A 23 -11.55 11.33 4.94
CA PRO A 23 -11.70 10.63 6.19
C PRO A 23 -11.73 9.11 5.96
N SER A 24 -11.19 8.36 6.92
CA SER A 24 -11.31 6.90 6.95
C SER A 24 -12.78 6.47 6.94
N ALA A 25 -13.07 5.51 6.06
CA ALA A 25 -14.35 4.83 5.97
C ALA A 25 -14.68 4.06 7.27
N PRO A 26 -15.97 3.77 7.52
CA PRO A 26 -16.37 2.90 8.62
C PRO A 26 -15.77 1.50 8.47
N MET A 27 -15.56 0.82 9.59
CA MET A 27 -14.93 -0.51 9.63
C MET A 27 -15.76 -1.59 8.94
N VAL A 28 -17.08 -1.39 8.83
CA VAL A 28 -18.02 -2.26 8.12
C VAL A 28 -18.64 -1.45 6.99
N LEU A 29 -18.50 -1.94 5.75
CA LEU A 29 -19.16 -1.38 4.59
C LEU A 29 -20.50 -2.10 4.39
N LYS A 30 -21.59 -1.34 4.25
CA LYS A 30 -22.94 -1.92 4.15
C LYS A 30 -23.19 -2.67 2.85
N ASP A 31 -22.45 -2.32 1.80
CA ASP A 31 -22.74 -2.72 0.43
C ASP A 31 -21.69 -3.70 -0.15
N ASP A 32 -20.76 -4.21 0.68
CA ASP A 32 -19.81 -5.25 0.26
C ASP A 32 -20.05 -6.56 1.05
N PRO A 33 -20.84 -7.52 0.52
CA PRO A 33 -21.08 -8.79 1.19
C PRO A 33 -19.87 -9.73 1.16
N THR A 34 -18.80 -9.40 0.43
CA THR A 34 -17.61 -10.24 0.28
C THR A 34 -16.55 -9.95 1.35
N LEU A 35 -16.65 -8.81 2.04
CA LEU A 35 -15.71 -8.40 3.10
C LEU A 35 -16.46 -8.09 4.38
N MET A 36 -16.13 -8.83 5.46
CA MET A 36 -16.72 -8.60 6.78
C MET A 36 -16.26 -7.27 7.40
N PHE A 37 -14.99 -6.90 7.17
CA PHE A 37 -14.38 -5.68 7.67
C PHE A 37 -13.44 -5.06 6.63
N VAL A 38 -13.25 -3.75 6.72
CA VAL A 38 -12.22 -3.04 5.96
C VAL A 38 -10.84 -3.50 6.46
N ASN A 39 -10.13 -4.26 5.63
CA ASN A 39 -8.80 -4.83 5.93
C ASN A 39 -7.63 -4.02 5.34
N ALA A 40 -7.93 -3.05 4.46
CA ALA A 40 -6.96 -2.18 3.80
C ALA A 40 -7.59 -0.83 3.41
N GLY A 41 -6.74 0.19 3.26
CA GLY A 41 -7.14 1.54 2.84
C GLY A 41 -7.74 1.65 1.44
N MET A 42 -7.49 0.68 0.56
CA MET A 42 -8.06 0.67 -0.79
C MET A 42 -9.53 0.24 -0.85
N VAL A 43 -10.03 -0.48 0.17
CA VAL A 43 -11.35 -1.14 0.12
C VAL A 43 -12.48 -0.13 -0.13
N PRO A 44 -12.52 1.06 0.51
CA PRO A 44 -13.54 2.06 0.23
C PRO A 44 -13.51 2.63 -1.20
N PHE A 45 -12.39 2.43 -1.92
CA PHE A 45 -12.17 2.95 -3.28
C PHE A 45 -12.25 1.85 -4.35
N LYS A 46 -12.66 0.63 -3.98
CA LYS A 46 -12.78 -0.53 -4.88
C LYS A 46 -13.52 -0.19 -6.18
N GLU A 47 -14.65 0.49 -6.08
CA GLU A 47 -15.49 0.84 -7.25
C GLU A 47 -14.81 1.82 -8.21
N TYR A 48 -13.86 2.63 -7.73
CA TYR A 48 -13.06 3.51 -8.60
C TYR A 48 -12.01 2.70 -9.38
N PHE A 49 -11.36 1.74 -8.72
CA PHE A 49 -10.40 0.85 -9.38
C PHE A 49 -11.04 -0.09 -10.40
N LEU A 50 -12.29 -0.49 -10.16
CA LEU A 50 -13.06 -1.33 -11.11
C LEU A 50 -13.68 -0.51 -12.25
N GLY A 51 -13.64 0.82 -12.20
CA GLY A 51 -14.27 1.69 -13.20
C GLY A 51 -15.80 1.73 -13.11
N ASN A 52 -16.38 1.23 -12.02
CA ASN A 52 -17.83 1.23 -11.79
C ASN A 52 -18.34 2.60 -11.32
N SER A 53 -17.46 3.46 -10.84
CA SER A 53 -17.78 4.83 -10.43
C SER A 53 -16.63 5.79 -10.71
N GLU A 54 -16.95 7.07 -10.90
CA GLU A 54 -15.94 8.10 -11.13
C GLU A 54 -15.45 8.69 -9.79
N PRO A 55 -14.13 8.74 -9.56
CA PRO A 55 -13.58 9.36 -8.36
C PRO A 55 -13.75 10.88 -8.42
N LYS A 56 -14.17 11.49 -7.31
CA LYS A 56 -14.25 12.96 -7.20
C LYS A 56 -12.89 13.65 -7.31
N HIS A 57 -11.83 12.94 -6.92
CA HIS A 57 -10.45 13.40 -6.96
C HIS A 57 -9.59 12.29 -7.54
N THR A 58 -8.75 12.60 -8.52
CA THR A 58 -7.83 11.63 -9.14
C THR A 58 -6.69 11.21 -8.21
N ARG A 59 -6.44 11.98 -7.15
CA ARG A 59 -5.45 11.71 -6.11
C ARG A 59 -6.07 11.80 -4.73
N ILE A 60 -5.92 10.77 -3.92
CA ILE A 60 -6.51 10.70 -2.57
C ILE A 60 -5.46 10.22 -1.56
N THR A 61 -5.47 10.75 -0.34
CA THR A 61 -4.64 10.28 0.78
C THR A 61 -5.48 10.16 2.05
N ASP A 62 -5.22 9.14 2.86
CA ASP A 62 -5.96 8.87 4.10
C ASP A 62 -5.17 8.06 5.13
N THR A 63 -5.80 7.84 6.28
CA THR A 63 -5.38 6.93 7.34
C THR A 63 -6.53 5.99 7.70
N GLN A 64 -6.65 4.86 7.00
CA GLN A 64 -7.77 3.94 7.16
C GLN A 64 -7.62 3.05 8.39
N LYS A 65 -8.68 2.98 9.21
CA LYS A 65 -8.82 1.98 10.27
C LYS A 65 -9.04 0.61 9.64
N CYS A 66 -8.11 -0.31 9.85
CA CYS A 66 -8.11 -1.65 9.26
C CYS A 66 -8.24 -2.72 10.33
N LEU A 67 -9.07 -3.74 10.07
CA LEU A 67 -9.24 -4.90 10.95
C LEU A 67 -8.94 -6.20 10.20
N ARG A 68 -7.96 -6.97 10.68
CA ARG A 68 -7.51 -8.24 10.10
C ARG A 68 -7.71 -9.40 11.05
N VAL A 69 -8.94 -9.93 11.06
CA VAL A 69 -9.37 -11.03 11.95
C VAL A 69 -10.11 -12.16 11.22
N SER A 70 -10.15 -12.12 9.89
CA SER A 70 -10.90 -13.07 9.07
C SER A 70 -10.43 -13.05 7.61
N GLY A 71 -10.74 -14.11 6.85
CA GLY A 71 -10.42 -14.21 5.42
C GLY A 71 -8.92 -14.37 5.15
N LYS A 72 -8.51 -14.02 3.92
CA LYS A 72 -7.12 -14.15 3.44
C LYS A 72 -6.10 -13.30 4.22
N HIS A 73 -6.55 -12.20 4.82
CA HIS A 73 -5.74 -11.27 5.60
C HIS A 73 -6.16 -11.34 7.07
N ASN A 74 -5.78 -12.43 7.74
CA ASN A 74 -6.13 -12.72 9.12
C ASN A 74 -4.87 -12.87 9.97
N ASP A 75 -4.65 -11.92 10.87
CA ASP A 75 -3.47 -11.89 11.74
C ASP A 75 -3.80 -12.36 13.17
N LEU A 76 -5.03 -12.81 13.43
CA LEU A 76 -5.54 -13.08 14.78
C LEU A 76 -4.71 -14.11 15.56
N GLU A 77 -4.18 -15.13 14.89
CA GLU A 77 -3.40 -16.20 15.53
C GLU A 77 -1.98 -15.75 15.93
N GLU A 78 -1.43 -14.73 15.27
CA GLU A 78 -0.08 -14.20 15.53
C GLU A 78 -0.06 -13.10 16.59
N VAL A 79 -1.21 -12.44 16.81
CA VAL A 79 -1.33 -11.29 17.72
C VAL A 79 -1.02 -11.70 19.16
N GLY A 80 0.01 -11.06 19.72
CA GLY A 80 0.50 -11.32 21.08
C GLY A 80 1.67 -12.31 21.15
N TYR A 81 2.00 -12.99 20.04
CA TYR A 81 3.22 -13.79 19.93
C TYR A 81 4.42 -12.97 19.46
N ASP A 82 4.20 -12.02 18.56
CA ASP A 82 5.21 -11.04 18.16
C ASP A 82 4.81 -9.60 18.48
N THR A 83 5.69 -8.68 18.09
CA THR A 83 5.60 -7.26 18.43
C THR A 83 5.09 -6.38 17.28
N TYR A 84 4.67 -6.97 16.15
CA TYR A 84 4.37 -6.21 14.93
C TYR A 84 3.06 -6.61 14.24
N HIS A 85 2.44 -7.74 14.58
CA HIS A 85 1.07 -8.05 14.16
C HIS A 85 0.02 -7.45 15.10
N HIS A 86 -1.02 -6.86 14.51
CA HIS A 86 -2.14 -6.25 15.22
C HIS A 86 -3.44 -6.66 14.54
N THR A 87 -4.51 -6.85 15.33
CA THR A 87 -5.85 -7.03 14.77
C THR A 87 -6.37 -5.72 14.19
N LEU A 88 -6.35 -4.64 14.98
CA LEU A 88 -6.75 -3.29 14.60
C LEU A 88 -5.52 -2.39 14.44
N PHE A 89 -5.38 -1.75 13.29
CA PHE A 89 -4.30 -0.81 13.00
C PHE A 89 -4.76 0.30 12.05
N GLU A 90 -3.92 1.32 11.90
CA GLU A 90 -4.12 2.38 10.91
C GLU A 90 -3.20 2.15 9.71
N MET A 91 -3.78 2.16 8.52
CA MET A 91 -3.06 2.07 7.26
C MET A 91 -3.00 3.45 6.62
N LEU A 92 -1.81 4.01 6.54
CA LEU A 92 -1.54 5.24 5.81
C LEU A 92 -1.46 4.92 4.31
N GLY A 93 -2.27 5.57 3.48
CA GLY A 93 -2.34 5.26 2.05
C GLY A 93 -2.42 6.49 1.16
N ASN A 94 -1.82 6.38 -0.02
CA ASN A 94 -1.96 7.33 -1.12
C ASN A 94 -2.45 6.56 -2.36
N TRP A 95 -3.44 7.11 -3.06
CA TRP A 95 -4.05 6.47 -4.22
C TRP A 95 -4.04 7.40 -5.42
N SER A 96 -3.81 6.79 -6.57
CA SER A 96 -3.98 7.40 -7.89
C SER A 96 -5.08 6.69 -8.65
N PHE A 97 -5.98 7.47 -9.24
CA PHE A 97 -7.03 6.98 -10.11
C PHE A 97 -6.81 7.58 -11.51
N GLY A 98 -6.06 6.86 -12.34
CA GLY A 98 -5.79 7.24 -13.73
C GLY A 98 -4.89 8.46 -13.91
N ASP A 99 -4.01 8.77 -12.96
CA ASP A 99 -3.17 9.97 -12.99
C ASP A 99 -1.66 9.68 -12.95
N TYR A 100 -1.12 9.19 -11.83
CA TYR A 100 0.28 8.82 -11.66
C TYR A 100 0.42 7.32 -11.42
N PHE A 101 1.62 6.78 -11.64
CA PHE A 101 1.85 5.34 -11.48
C PHE A 101 3.18 5.07 -10.76
N LYS A 102 3.92 4.04 -11.16
CA LYS A 102 5.12 3.56 -10.45
C LYS A 102 6.17 4.65 -10.24
N LYS A 103 6.45 5.46 -11.27
CA LYS A 103 7.52 6.48 -11.21
C LYS A 103 7.32 7.45 -10.06
N GLU A 104 6.17 8.10 -9.99
CA GLU A 104 5.86 9.05 -8.92
C GLU A 104 5.66 8.33 -7.58
N ALA A 105 4.99 7.17 -7.56
CA ALA A 105 4.74 6.42 -6.33
C ALA A 105 6.05 6.00 -5.64
N ILE A 106 7.02 5.47 -6.40
CA ILE A 106 8.34 5.07 -5.91
C ILE A 106 9.13 6.29 -5.43
N ALA A 107 9.17 7.36 -6.23
CA ALA A 107 9.91 8.56 -5.88
C ALA A 107 9.37 9.23 -4.60
N TRP A 108 8.04 9.31 -4.44
CA TRP A 108 7.42 9.91 -3.26
C TRP A 108 7.51 9.03 -2.02
N ALA A 109 7.43 7.70 -2.17
CA ALA A 109 7.67 6.80 -1.05
C ALA A 109 9.11 6.92 -0.54
N TRP A 110 10.08 6.99 -1.45
CA TRP A 110 11.48 7.21 -1.09
C TRP A 110 11.68 8.57 -0.39
N GLU A 111 11.19 9.66 -0.98
CA GLU A 111 11.25 11.01 -0.41
C GLU A 111 10.63 11.08 0.99
N LEU A 112 9.46 10.46 1.19
CA LEU A 112 8.79 10.40 2.49
C LEU A 112 9.63 9.66 3.53
N LEU A 113 10.14 8.48 3.20
CA LEU A 113 10.91 7.67 4.16
C LEU A 113 12.25 8.34 4.51
N THR A 114 13.00 8.81 3.51
CA THR A 114 14.38 9.25 3.72
C THR A 114 14.50 10.72 4.06
N GLU A 115 13.68 11.59 3.47
CA GLU A 115 13.81 13.04 3.66
C GLU A 115 12.82 13.58 4.71
N VAL A 116 11.58 13.08 4.74
CA VAL A 116 10.55 13.58 5.68
C VAL A 116 10.63 12.89 7.04
N TYR A 117 10.80 11.56 7.04
CA TYR A 117 10.99 10.77 8.26
C TYR A 117 12.46 10.63 8.68
N GLY A 118 13.41 10.84 7.76
CA GLY A 118 14.83 10.78 8.08
C GLY A 118 15.32 9.37 8.38
N ILE A 119 14.68 8.35 7.79
CA ILE A 119 15.10 6.96 7.94
C ILE A 119 16.44 6.80 7.21
N ASP A 120 17.38 6.13 7.85
CA ASP A 120 18.68 5.85 7.26
C ASP A 120 18.50 5.06 5.95
N LYS A 121 19.08 5.55 4.87
CA LYS A 121 18.99 4.93 3.56
C LYS A 121 19.62 3.55 3.57
N ASP A 122 20.61 3.30 4.42
CA ASP A 122 21.39 2.06 4.44
C ASP A 122 20.68 0.88 5.11
N ILE A 123 19.60 1.13 5.84
CA ILE A 123 18.79 0.07 6.47
C ILE A 123 17.58 -0.33 5.62
N LEU A 124 17.26 0.44 4.57
CA LEU A 124 16.11 0.17 3.71
C LEU A 124 16.42 -0.94 2.71
N TYR A 125 15.44 -1.82 2.52
CA TYR A 125 15.37 -2.79 1.43
C TYR A 125 14.06 -2.60 0.67
N VAL A 126 14.12 -2.87 -0.63
CA VAL A 126 12.93 -2.88 -1.49
C VAL A 126 12.79 -4.23 -2.18
N THR A 127 11.55 -4.62 -2.44
CA THR A 127 11.26 -5.84 -3.21
C THR A 127 10.52 -5.46 -4.49
N VAL A 128 10.73 -6.23 -5.56
CA VAL A 128 9.95 -6.14 -6.80
C VAL A 128 9.41 -7.52 -7.17
N PHE A 129 8.28 -7.55 -7.86
CA PHE A 129 7.68 -8.80 -8.31
C PHE A 129 8.58 -9.50 -9.35
N GLU A 130 8.92 -10.75 -9.09
CA GLU A 130 9.87 -11.51 -9.90
C GLU A 130 9.26 -12.18 -11.13
N GLY A 131 7.93 -12.16 -11.25
CA GLY A 131 7.19 -12.91 -12.26
C GLY A 131 6.48 -14.13 -11.66
N SER A 132 5.61 -14.74 -12.45
CA SER A 132 4.94 -16.00 -12.14
C SER A 132 4.73 -16.77 -13.44
N GLU A 133 5.50 -17.85 -13.64
CA GLU A 133 5.34 -18.70 -14.83
C GLU A 133 3.95 -19.34 -14.88
N ASP A 134 3.40 -19.73 -13.73
CA ASP A 134 2.07 -20.35 -13.60
C ASP A 134 0.94 -19.43 -14.12
N ASP A 135 1.12 -18.11 -14.02
CA ASP A 135 0.15 -17.11 -14.49
C ASP A 135 0.57 -16.44 -15.81
N GLY A 136 1.73 -16.81 -16.37
CA GLY A 136 2.31 -16.16 -17.55
C GLY A 136 2.64 -14.68 -17.32
N LEU A 137 3.05 -14.33 -16.10
CA LEU A 137 3.42 -12.96 -15.72
C LEU A 137 4.94 -12.80 -15.68
N GLU A 138 5.43 -11.76 -16.36
CA GLU A 138 6.85 -11.40 -16.37
C GLU A 138 7.25 -10.63 -15.10
N MET A 139 8.57 -10.57 -14.87
CA MET A 139 9.15 -9.73 -13.81
C MET A 139 8.76 -8.25 -14.01
N ASP A 140 8.52 -7.54 -12.90
CA ASP A 140 8.30 -6.08 -12.93
C ASP A 140 9.63 -5.32 -13.09
N THR A 141 10.16 -5.36 -14.31
CA THR A 141 11.42 -4.68 -14.67
C THR A 141 11.31 -3.16 -14.58
N GLU A 142 10.12 -2.61 -14.82
CA GLU A 142 9.85 -1.18 -14.70
C GLU A 142 10.07 -0.71 -13.25
N ALA A 143 9.50 -1.41 -12.27
CA ALA A 143 9.72 -1.08 -10.86
C ALA A 143 11.19 -1.26 -10.47
N TYR A 144 11.86 -2.31 -10.97
CA TYR A 144 13.28 -2.55 -10.73
C TYR A 144 14.15 -1.39 -11.21
N ASP A 145 13.96 -0.93 -12.45
CA ASP A 145 14.73 0.16 -13.04
C ASP A 145 14.44 1.52 -12.39
N LEU A 146 13.23 1.73 -11.89
CA LEU A 146 12.89 2.91 -11.09
C LEU A 146 13.59 2.87 -9.73
N TRP A 147 13.63 1.72 -9.05
CA TRP A 147 14.32 1.58 -7.77
C TRP A 147 15.82 1.79 -7.85
N LYS A 148 16.46 1.35 -8.94
CA LYS A 148 17.89 1.54 -9.19
C LYS A 148 18.34 3.00 -9.18
N GLN A 149 17.42 3.95 -9.35
CA GLN A 149 17.70 5.38 -9.29
C GLN A 149 17.81 5.90 -7.85
N HIS A 150 17.33 5.13 -6.87
CA HIS A 150 17.23 5.53 -5.47
C HIS A 150 18.08 4.67 -4.52
N ILE A 151 18.18 3.37 -4.81
CA ILE A 151 18.86 2.39 -3.94
C ILE A 151 19.77 1.46 -4.76
N SER A 152 20.82 0.96 -4.11
CA SER A 152 21.76 0.01 -4.69
C SER A 152 21.09 -1.33 -5.01
N GLU A 153 21.53 -1.97 -6.10
CA GLU A 153 20.92 -3.19 -6.65
C GLU A 153 20.97 -4.39 -5.70
N ASP A 154 21.97 -4.47 -4.82
CA ASP A 154 22.10 -5.52 -3.80
C ASP A 154 20.99 -5.47 -2.74
N ARG A 155 20.24 -4.37 -2.67
CA ARG A 155 19.10 -4.16 -1.76
C ARG A 155 17.76 -4.09 -2.47
N ILE A 156 17.73 -4.44 -3.77
CA ILE A 156 16.52 -4.65 -4.55
C ILE A 156 16.31 -6.17 -4.69
N LEU A 157 15.45 -6.70 -3.84
CA LEU A 157 15.15 -8.13 -3.78
C LEU A 157 14.04 -8.50 -4.77
N LYS A 158 14.12 -9.68 -5.36
CA LYS A 158 13.08 -10.25 -6.20
C LYS A 158 12.17 -11.11 -5.33
N GLY A 159 10.88 -10.82 -5.34
CA GLY A 159 9.89 -11.51 -4.54
C GLY A 159 8.85 -12.24 -5.38
N ASN A 160 8.48 -13.43 -4.93
CA ASN A 160 7.50 -14.30 -5.57
C ASN A 160 6.07 -13.72 -5.53
N LYS A 161 5.13 -14.43 -6.16
CA LYS A 161 3.70 -14.05 -6.15
C LYS A 161 3.09 -13.93 -4.75
N LYS A 162 3.40 -14.84 -3.84
CA LYS A 162 2.85 -14.80 -2.46
C LYS A 162 3.26 -13.51 -1.74
N ASP A 163 4.47 -13.03 -1.99
CA ASP A 163 5.03 -11.89 -1.27
C ASP A 163 4.87 -10.56 -2.00
N ASN A 164 4.83 -10.55 -3.33
CA ASN A 164 4.85 -9.32 -4.14
C ASN A 164 3.68 -9.19 -5.12
N PHE A 165 2.66 -10.03 -4.99
CA PHE A 165 1.37 -9.87 -5.65
C PHE A 165 0.27 -9.65 -4.60
N TRP A 166 -0.33 -8.48 -4.58
CA TRP A 166 -1.35 -8.15 -3.59
C TRP A 166 -2.75 -8.28 -4.16
N GLU A 167 -3.63 -8.89 -3.36
CA GLU A 167 -5.02 -9.14 -3.70
C GLU A 167 -5.90 -8.75 -2.51
N MET A 168 -7.02 -8.08 -2.77
CA MET A 168 -7.95 -7.64 -1.72
C MET A 168 -8.58 -8.81 -0.94
N GLY A 169 -8.84 -9.90 -1.64
CA GLY A 169 -9.55 -11.10 -1.22
C GLY A 169 -9.63 -12.07 -2.41
N ASP A 170 -10.60 -12.98 -2.39
CA ASP A 170 -10.75 -13.98 -3.47
C ASP A 170 -11.20 -13.36 -4.81
N GLN A 171 -11.85 -12.17 -4.77
CA GLN A 171 -12.25 -11.41 -5.94
C GLN A 171 -12.05 -9.90 -5.69
N GLY A 172 -11.59 -9.17 -6.71
CA GLY A 172 -11.41 -7.71 -6.65
C GLY A 172 -10.10 -7.23 -7.29
N PRO A 173 -9.76 -5.95 -7.14
CA PRO A 173 -8.52 -5.39 -7.66
C PRO A 173 -7.28 -6.11 -7.08
N CYS A 174 -6.31 -6.38 -7.95
CA CYS A 174 -5.00 -6.92 -7.60
C CYS A 174 -3.90 -6.16 -8.34
N ALA A 175 -2.67 -6.18 -7.80
CA ALA A 175 -1.54 -5.50 -8.41
C ALA A 175 -0.20 -6.12 -7.95
N HIS A 176 0.83 -5.94 -8.80
CA HIS A 176 2.22 -6.10 -8.37
C HIS A 176 2.53 -5.04 -7.30
N VAL A 177 3.20 -5.46 -6.22
CA VAL A 177 3.54 -4.58 -5.10
C VAL A 177 5.04 -4.59 -4.87
N ALA A 178 5.60 -3.39 -4.72
CA ALA A 178 6.91 -3.23 -4.11
C ALA A 178 6.72 -3.03 -2.60
N LYS A 179 7.36 -3.87 -1.77
CA LYS A 179 7.39 -3.70 -0.31
C LYS A 179 8.68 -3.00 0.10
N TYR A 180 8.56 -2.22 1.17
CA TYR A 180 9.65 -1.56 1.88
C TYR A 180 9.83 -2.28 3.21
N MET A 181 11.03 -2.75 3.49
CA MET A 181 11.39 -3.36 4.78
C MET A 181 12.58 -2.61 5.38
#